data_AF-A0A8B7QE91-F1
#
_entry.id   AF-A0A8B7QE91-F1
#
_cell.length_a   1.000
_cell.length_b   1.000
_cell.length_c   1.000
_cell.angle_alpha   90.00
_cell.angle_beta   90.00
_cell.angle_gamma   90.00
#
_symmetry.space_group_name_H-M   'P 1'
#
loop_
_entity.id
_entity.type
_entity.pdbx_description
1 polymer ?
#
loop_
_entity_poly.entity_id
_entity_poly.type
_entity_poly.pdbx_seq_one_letter_code
_entity_poly.pdbx_strand_id
1 'polypeptide(L)'
;MRVLVLRCWGRLPAGGCAGRRSSPQWRALAGLSGSPGGEDGQGAQVREKPPWRVLFFGTDQFAREALRALHAARENKEEELIEKLEVVTIPSPSPKGLPVKQYAVQSQLPVYEWPDVGSGEYDVGVVASFGRLLSEALILKFPYGILNVHPSCLPRWRGPAPIIHTVLHGDTVTGVTIMQIRPKRFDVGPILKQETIPVPPKSTAKELEAVLSRLGANMLISVLKNLPESLNNGRQQPPEGMTYAPKISAGTSCIIWEEQTSEEIFRLYRAIGDIIPLQTLWMDNTIKLLDLVEVNSSVLADPKLTGQAVIPGSIIYHKQSQILLVCCKDGWIGVQSVMLKKTLTATDFYNGYLHPWHQKNSQAHPSQCRFQTLRLPTKKQQKGKKIVAMQQCIK
;
A
#
# COMPACT_ATOMS: atom_id res chain seq x y z
N MET A 1 -22.13 14.29 -36.57
CA MET A 1 -23.54 13.91 -36.31
C MET A 1 -23.80 14.04 -34.82
N ARG A 2 -24.63 15.02 -34.44
CA ARG A 2 -25.12 15.24 -33.07
C ARG A 2 -26.17 14.17 -32.75
N VAL A 3 -26.17 13.61 -31.54
CA VAL A 3 -27.34 12.91 -30.99
C VAL A 3 -27.72 13.57 -29.67
N LEU A 4 -28.99 13.97 -29.61
CA LEU A 4 -29.66 14.69 -28.54
C LEU A 4 -30.02 13.79 -27.36
N VAL A 5 -29.79 14.33 -26.16
CA VAL A 5 -30.69 14.47 -24.98
C VAL A 5 -31.96 13.60 -24.92
N LEU A 6 -32.15 12.95 -23.76
CA LEU A 6 -33.47 12.88 -23.09
C LEU A 6 -33.32 12.89 -21.56
N ARG A 7 -33.77 14.01 -20.96
CA ARG A 7 -34.15 14.16 -19.56
C ARG A 7 -35.63 13.80 -19.44
N CYS A 8 -36.01 13.04 -18.41
CA CYS A 8 -37.40 12.99 -17.94
C CYS A 8 -37.44 13.41 -16.47
N TRP A 9 -38.24 14.43 -16.20
CA TRP A 9 -38.75 14.81 -14.88
C TRP A 9 -40.10 14.11 -14.66
N GLY A 10 -40.35 13.65 -13.44
CA GLY A 10 -41.67 13.26 -12.96
C GLY A 10 -41.81 13.69 -11.49
N ARG A 11 -42.82 14.51 -11.21
CA ARG A 11 -43.11 15.12 -9.90
C ARG A 11 -44.44 14.57 -9.34
N LEU A 12 -44.43 14.34 -8.01
CA LEU A 12 -45.51 14.46 -6.99
C LEU A 12 -46.50 13.29 -6.73
N PRO A 13 -47.17 13.21 -5.55
CA PRO A 13 -47.13 14.08 -4.34
C PRO A 13 -46.93 13.35 -2.97
N ALA A 14 -47.08 14.15 -1.91
CA ALA A 14 -46.74 13.96 -0.50
C ALA A 14 -47.61 13.00 0.35
N GLY A 15 -47.03 12.55 1.46
CA GLY A 15 -47.72 11.96 2.61
C GLY A 15 -46.75 11.86 3.80
N GLY A 16 -46.91 12.74 4.78
CA GLY A 16 -46.00 12.87 5.92
C GLY A 16 -46.20 11.79 6.98
N CYS A 17 -45.12 11.49 7.71
CA CYS A 17 -45.20 11.10 9.11
C CYS A 17 -43.87 11.46 9.79
N ALA A 18 -43.93 12.43 10.70
CA ALA A 18 -42.82 12.86 11.51
C ALA A 18 -42.41 11.75 12.48
N GLY A 19 -41.19 11.27 12.35
CA GLY A 19 -40.55 10.36 13.31
C GLY A 19 -39.14 10.83 13.56
N ARG A 20 -38.95 11.70 14.57
CA ARG A 20 -37.63 12.01 15.13
C ARG A 20 -37.01 10.70 15.61
N ARG A 21 -36.04 10.16 14.87
CA ARG A 21 -35.15 9.13 15.37
C ARG A 21 -33.93 9.82 15.94
N SER A 22 -33.85 9.79 17.26
CA SER A 22 -32.70 10.17 18.07
C SER A 22 -31.47 9.38 17.63
N SER A 23 -30.45 10.09 17.15
CA SER A 23 -29.08 9.58 17.07
C SER A 23 -28.49 9.51 18.49
N PRO A 24 -27.62 8.53 18.80
CA PRO A 24 -26.97 8.48 20.09
C PRO A 24 -25.91 9.59 20.17
N GLN A 25 -26.27 10.69 20.82
CA GLN A 25 -25.33 11.71 21.28
C GLN A 25 -24.46 11.11 22.38
N TRP A 26 -23.18 10.94 22.09
CA TRP A 26 -22.16 10.84 23.13
C TRP A 26 -21.94 12.25 23.66
N ARG A 27 -22.71 12.65 24.69
CA ARG A 27 -22.43 13.85 25.47
C ARG A 27 -21.68 13.46 26.74
N ALA A 28 -20.49 14.03 26.85
CA ALA A 28 -19.83 14.57 28.04
C ALA A 28 -20.33 14.10 29.41
N LEU A 29 -19.42 13.49 30.17
CA LEU A 29 -19.49 13.44 31.62
C LEU A 29 -19.27 14.86 32.18
N ALA A 30 -20.33 15.48 32.67
CA ALA A 30 -20.28 16.52 33.69
C ALA A 30 -21.62 16.56 34.43
N GLY A 31 -21.58 16.38 35.76
CA GLY A 31 -22.73 16.66 36.62
C GLY A 31 -22.92 15.71 37.80
N LEU A 32 -22.02 15.76 38.79
CA LEU A 32 -22.42 15.57 40.19
C LEU A 32 -22.09 16.85 40.94
N SER A 33 -23.14 17.43 41.50
CA SER A 33 -23.17 18.65 42.31
C SER A 33 -22.42 18.46 43.63
N GLY A 34 -21.54 19.41 43.96
CA GLY A 34 -20.91 19.51 45.28
C GLY A 34 -19.92 20.67 45.41
N SER A 35 -20.44 21.84 45.80
CA SER A 35 -19.79 22.99 46.51
C SER A 35 -18.60 23.76 45.89
N PRO A 36 -18.48 25.07 46.16
CA PRO A 36 -17.53 25.96 45.50
C PRO A 36 -16.19 26.03 46.25
N GLY A 37 -15.12 25.61 45.58
CA GLY A 37 -13.74 25.77 46.03
C GLY A 37 -12.86 25.81 44.79
N GLY A 38 -12.12 26.90 44.63
CA GLY A 38 -11.49 27.31 43.38
C GLY A 38 -10.48 26.33 42.79
N GLU A 39 -10.45 26.34 41.47
CA GLU A 39 -9.26 26.29 40.61
C GLU A 39 -9.79 26.52 39.19
N ASP A 40 -9.48 27.68 38.61
CA ASP A 40 -9.81 28.01 37.23
C ASP A 40 -8.99 27.12 36.29
N GLY A 41 -9.49 25.91 36.06
CA GLY A 41 -9.07 25.07 34.95
C GLY A 41 -9.50 25.74 33.66
N GLN A 42 -8.64 26.60 33.10
CA GLN A 42 -8.73 27.05 31.71
C GLN A 42 -8.63 25.82 30.81
N GLY A 43 -9.77 25.18 30.51
CA GLY A 43 -9.85 24.18 29.47
C GLY A 43 -9.41 24.84 28.16
N ALA A 44 -8.35 24.31 27.53
CA ALA A 44 -7.82 24.85 26.28
C ALA A 44 -8.95 25.03 25.27
N GLN A 45 -9.22 26.28 24.89
CA GLN A 45 -10.33 26.63 24.03
C GLN A 45 -10.12 26.01 22.64
N VAL A 46 -11.05 25.17 22.20
CA VAL A 46 -10.95 24.50 20.89
C VAL A 46 -11.07 25.56 19.80
N ARG A 47 -10.07 25.66 18.93
CA ARG A 47 -10.10 26.59 17.79
C ARG A 47 -11.21 26.19 16.83
N GLU A 48 -12.10 27.11 16.49
CA GLU A 48 -13.22 26.83 15.58
C GLU A 48 -12.85 26.95 14.10
N LYS A 49 -11.76 27.65 13.78
CA LYS A 49 -11.32 27.99 12.41
C LYS A 49 -9.79 27.99 12.32
N PRO A 50 -9.21 27.86 11.11
CA PRO A 50 -7.77 28.03 10.89
C PRO A 50 -7.27 29.43 11.30
N PRO A 51 -5.96 29.60 11.51
CA PRO A 51 -4.89 28.64 11.23
C PRO A 51 -4.80 27.48 12.24
N TRP A 52 -4.50 26.27 11.76
CA TRP A 52 -4.40 25.06 12.59
C TRP A 52 -2.97 24.79 13.10
N ARG A 53 -2.87 24.20 14.28
CA ARG A 53 -1.64 23.58 14.81
C ARG A 53 -1.67 22.08 14.52
N VAL A 54 -0.75 21.61 13.66
CA VAL A 54 -0.75 20.25 13.12
C VAL A 54 0.50 19.47 13.59
N LEU A 55 0.28 18.27 14.13
CA LEU A 55 1.35 17.28 14.31
C LEU A 55 1.23 16.20 13.24
N PHE A 56 2.25 16.08 12.39
CA PHE A 56 2.27 15.14 11.28
C PHE A 56 3.06 13.88 11.62
N PHE A 57 2.50 12.71 11.37
CA PHE A 57 3.11 11.40 11.58
C PHE A 57 3.31 10.70 10.23
N GLY A 58 4.56 10.43 9.83
CA GLY A 58 4.82 9.74 8.57
C GLY A 58 6.25 9.30 8.35
N THR A 59 6.45 8.44 7.33
CA THR A 59 7.77 7.83 7.08
C THR A 59 8.20 7.84 5.62
N ASP A 60 7.36 7.38 4.71
CA ASP A 60 7.74 7.05 3.33
C ASP A 60 7.47 8.18 2.32
N GLN A 61 7.63 7.85 1.03
CA GLN A 61 7.44 8.78 -0.07
C GLN A 61 5.99 9.23 -0.22
N PHE A 62 5.02 8.32 -0.02
CA PHE A 62 3.60 8.66 0.03
C PHE A 62 3.30 9.71 1.10
N ALA A 63 3.78 9.50 2.34
CA ALA A 63 3.58 10.44 3.44
C ALA A 63 4.26 11.79 3.20
N ARG A 64 5.42 11.79 2.54
CA ARG A 64 6.17 13.01 2.21
C ARG A 64 5.34 13.98 1.36
N GLU A 65 4.50 13.51 0.45
CA GLU A 65 3.63 14.41 -0.35
C GLU A 65 2.58 15.11 0.51
N ALA A 66 1.99 14.42 1.50
CA ALA A 66 1.08 15.04 2.44
C ALA A 66 1.80 16.10 3.29
N LEU A 67 2.99 15.79 3.81
CA LEU A 67 3.81 16.75 4.55
C LEU A 67 4.17 17.97 3.70
N ARG A 68 4.57 17.77 2.43
CA ARG A 68 4.90 18.85 1.49
C ARG A 68 3.71 19.79 1.27
N ALA A 69 2.50 19.25 1.13
CA ALA A 69 1.30 20.05 0.98
C ALA A 69 0.96 20.84 2.26
N LEU A 70 1.09 20.22 3.44
CA LEU A 70 0.92 20.93 4.71
C LEU A 70 1.96 22.04 4.87
N HIS A 71 3.22 21.78 4.51
CA HIS A 71 4.26 22.79 4.61
C HIS A 71 3.99 23.98 3.68
N ALA A 72 3.62 23.72 2.42
CA ALA A 72 3.22 24.77 1.48
C ALA A 72 2.01 25.58 1.98
N ALA A 73 1.02 24.93 2.61
CA ALA A 73 -0.13 25.61 3.19
C ALA A 73 0.23 26.47 4.43
N ARG A 74 1.30 26.14 5.15
CA ARG A 74 1.86 26.96 6.23
C ARG A 74 2.62 28.18 5.70
N GLU A 75 3.32 28.02 4.57
CA GLU A 75 4.06 29.12 3.92
C GLU A 75 3.13 30.11 3.21
N ASN A 76 1.93 29.68 2.80
CA ASN A 76 0.94 30.54 2.18
C ASN A 76 0.30 31.52 3.18
N LYS A 77 0.71 32.80 3.09
CA LYS A 77 0.21 33.91 3.93
C LYS A 77 -1.17 34.44 3.55
N GLU A 78 -1.71 34.06 2.39
CA GLU A 78 -3.03 34.55 1.96
C GLU A 78 -4.17 33.72 2.55
N GLU A 79 -3.99 32.40 2.67
CA GLU A 79 -5.02 31.50 3.19
C GLU A 79 -4.89 31.21 4.69
N GLU A 80 -3.70 31.44 5.28
CA GLU A 80 -3.36 31.17 6.70
C GLU A 80 -3.96 29.87 7.24
N LEU A 81 -3.76 28.74 6.54
CA LEU A 81 -4.40 27.48 6.91
C LEU A 81 -3.71 26.79 8.10
N ILE A 82 -2.40 26.92 8.21
CA ILE A 82 -1.56 26.22 9.20
C ILE A 82 -0.64 27.22 9.87
N GLU A 83 -0.76 27.36 11.19
CA GLU A 83 0.13 28.20 12.01
C GLU A 83 1.39 27.40 12.35
N LYS A 84 1.18 26.18 12.84
CA LYS A 84 2.22 25.33 13.39
C LYS A 84 2.21 23.97 12.70
N LEU A 85 3.38 23.52 12.28
CA LEU A 85 3.59 22.20 11.69
C LEU A 85 4.85 21.57 12.27
N GLU A 86 4.69 20.43 12.91
CA GLU A 86 5.80 19.63 13.43
C GLU A 86 5.64 18.17 12.99
N VAL A 87 6.75 17.43 13.00
CA VAL A 87 6.82 16.12 12.35
C VAL A 87 7.28 15.07 13.35
N VAL A 88 6.59 13.93 13.36
CA VAL A 88 7.00 12.70 14.04
C VAL A 88 7.30 11.65 12.98
N THR A 89 8.49 11.06 13.06
CA THR A 89 8.91 9.96 12.19
C THR A 89 9.50 8.83 13.00
N ILE A 90 9.81 7.70 12.36
CA ILE A 90 10.43 6.55 13.03
C ILE A 90 11.95 6.60 12.90
N PRO A 91 12.70 6.04 13.86
CA PRO A 91 14.14 5.88 13.74
C PRO A 91 14.52 5.13 12.46
N SER A 92 15.58 5.59 11.80
CA SER A 92 16.09 5.02 10.56
C SER A 92 17.53 4.57 10.74
N PRO A 93 17.89 3.32 10.37
CA PRO A 93 19.29 2.89 10.36
C PRO A 93 20.09 3.51 9.20
N SER A 94 19.42 4.03 8.17
CA SER A 94 20.07 4.69 7.04
C SER A 94 20.57 6.09 7.45
N PRO A 95 21.84 6.46 7.15
CA PRO A 95 22.38 7.80 7.40
C PRO A 95 21.59 8.89 6.68
N LYS A 96 21.02 8.57 5.50
CA LYS A 96 20.18 9.51 4.76
C LYS A 96 18.82 9.73 5.44
N GLY A 97 18.40 8.90 6.39
CA GLY A 97 17.06 8.97 6.98
C GLY A 97 15.95 8.50 6.03
N LEU A 98 14.71 8.53 6.52
CA LEU A 98 13.50 8.22 5.76
C LEU A 98 13.01 9.44 4.97
N PRO A 99 12.24 9.27 3.87
CA PRO A 99 11.77 10.37 3.03
C PRO A 99 11.12 11.54 3.77
N VAL A 100 10.28 11.27 4.77
CA VAL A 100 9.67 12.32 5.61
C VAL A 100 10.70 13.06 6.45
N LYS A 101 11.63 12.36 7.11
CA LYS A 101 12.71 12.96 7.91
C LYS A 101 13.60 13.85 7.04
N GLN A 102 13.98 13.37 5.87
CA GLN A 102 14.79 14.12 4.90
C GLN A 102 14.13 15.44 4.52
N TYR A 103 12.85 15.38 4.12
CA TYR A 103 12.11 16.56 3.73
C TYR A 103 11.96 17.55 4.89
N ALA A 104 11.57 17.05 6.07
CA ALA A 104 11.37 17.91 7.24
C ALA A 104 12.66 18.66 7.65
N VAL A 105 13.81 17.98 7.67
CA VAL A 105 15.11 18.60 7.96
C VAL A 105 15.49 19.63 6.89
N GLN A 106 15.30 19.30 5.61
CA GLN A 106 15.58 20.23 4.50
C GLN A 106 14.69 21.49 4.56
N SER A 107 13.43 21.32 4.98
CA SER A 107 12.46 22.40 5.16
C SER A 107 12.51 23.06 6.54
N GLN A 108 13.51 22.73 7.37
CA GLN A 108 13.69 23.29 8.72
C GLN A 108 12.45 23.15 9.63
N LEU A 109 11.69 22.07 9.47
CA LEU A 109 10.57 21.73 10.34
C LEU A 109 11.08 20.99 11.59
N PRO A 110 10.52 21.25 12.78
CA PRO A 110 10.84 20.46 13.97
C PRO A 110 10.47 18.99 13.77
N VAL A 111 11.41 18.09 14.11
CA VAL A 111 11.26 16.63 13.95
C VAL A 111 11.48 15.93 15.28
N TYR A 112 10.55 15.04 15.64
CA TYR A 112 10.65 14.12 16.75
C TYR A 112 10.80 12.68 16.24
N GLU A 113 11.55 11.87 16.97
CA GLU A 113 11.66 10.44 16.71
C GLU A 113 10.75 9.65 17.65
N TRP A 114 9.88 8.82 17.06
CA TRP A 114 8.98 7.97 17.81
C TRP A 114 9.73 7.11 18.83
N PRO A 115 9.27 7.04 20.11
CA PRO A 115 7.93 7.40 20.59
C PRO A 115 7.75 8.85 21.08
N ASP A 116 8.76 9.71 20.94
CA ASP A 116 8.60 11.13 21.26
C ASP A 116 7.67 11.81 20.25
N VAL A 117 6.79 12.66 20.77
CA VAL A 117 5.78 13.43 20.01
C VAL A 117 5.84 14.92 20.34
N GLY A 118 6.87 15.36 21.06
CA GLY A 118 6.99 16.71 21.56
C GLY A 118 6.02 17.04 22.71
N SER A 119 6.18 18.23 23.27
CA SER A 119 5.34 18.78 24.33
C SER A 119 4.35 19.86 23.84
N GLY A 120 4.30 20.08 22.52
CA GLY A 120 3.45 21.12 21.93
C GLY A 120 1.95 20.82 22.07
N GLU A 121 1.15 21.88 22.01
CA GLU A 121 -0.29 21.78 21.80
C GLU A 121 -0.62 21.78 20.31
N TYR A 122 -1.54 20.90 19.91
CA TYR A 122 -1.97 20.75 18.52
C TYR A 122 -3.50 20.60 18.47
N ASP A 123 -4.10 21.11 17.41
CA ASP A 123 -5.55 21.04 17.20
C ASP A 123 -5.94 19.72 16.51
N VAL A 124 -5.08 19.23 15.60
CA VAL A 124 -5.32 18.03 14.80
C VAL A 124 -4.02 17.27 14.53
N GLY A 125 -4.07 15.94 14.62
CA GLY A 125 -3.00 15.08 14.15
C GLY A 125 -3.26 14.64 12.72
N VAL A 126 -2.21 14.46 11.93
CA VAL A 126 -2.31 13.85 10.59
C VAL A 126 -1.35 12.68 10.51
N VAL A 127 -1.83 11.52 10.11
CA VAL A 127 -1.02 10.32 9.88
C VAL A 127 -1.10 9.89 8.43
N ALA A 128 0.05 9.52 7.86
CA ALA A 128 0.16 8.87 6.56
C ALA A 128 1.35 7.91 6.58
N SER A 129 1.12 6.64 6.22
CA SER A 129 2.17 5.60 6.15
C SER A 129 3.16 5.61 7.34
N PHE A 130 2.66 5.72 8.58
CA PHE A 130 3.53 5.81 9.76
C PHE A 130 3.96 4.44 10.30
N GLY A 131 3.15 3.40 10.08
CA GLY A 131 3.47 2.02 10.45
C GLY A 131 3.43 1.71 11.95
N ARG A 132 2.94 2.63 12.80
CA ARG A 132 2.76 2.43 14.25
C ARG A 132 1.30 2.64 14.65
N LEU A 133 0.86 1.90 15.67
CA LEU A 133 -0.41 2.15 16.35
C LEU A 133 -0.25 3.37 17.26
N LEU A 134 -1.20 4.30 17.17
CA LEU A 134 -1.28 5.44 18.07
C LEU A 134 -2.17 5.07 19.26
N SER A 135 -1.70 5.38 20.47
CA SER A 135 -2.43 5.08 21.69
C SER A 135 -3.69 5.95 21.80
N GLU A 136 -4.69 5.46 22.53
CA GLU A 136 -5.90 6.22 22.82
C GLU A 136 -5.59 7.53 23.53
N ALA A 137 -4.68 7.49 24.51
CA ALA A 137 -4.22 8.67 25.22
C ALA A 137 -3.58 9.72 24.30
N LEU A 138 -2.83 9.30 23.27
CA LEU A 138 -2.26 10.23 22.30
C LEU A 138 -3.34 10.81 21.37
N ILE A 139 -4.27 9.99 20.89
CA ILE A 139 -5.36 10.44 20.01
C ILE A 139 -6.22 11.50 20.71
N LEU A 140 -6.51 11.30 22.01
CA LEU A 140 -7.33 12.21 22.80
C LEU A 140 -6.65 13.56 23.11
N LYS A 141 -5.34 13.71 22.87
CA LYS A 141 -4.66 15.01 22.99
C LYS A 141 -5.04 16.00 21.88
N PHE A 142 -5.62 15.52 20.79
CA PHE A 142 -6.01 16.36 19.65
C PHE A 142 -7.52 16.63 19.71
N PRO A 143 -7.96 17.89 19.87
CA PRO A 143 -9.38 18.24 19.89
C PRO A 143 -10.17 17.71 18.69
N TYR A 144 -9.59 17.74 17.49
CA TYR A 144 -10.19 17.21 16.26
C TYR A 144 -9.83 15.75 15.96
N GLY A 145 -9.10 15.11 16.88
CA GLY A 145 -8.55 13.77 16.71
C GLY A 145 -7.40 13.73 15.71
N ILE A 146 -7.16 12.53 15.16
CA ILE A 146 -6.11 12.30 14.18
C ILE A 146 -6.73 11.80 12.88
N LEU A 147 -6.38 12.47 11.78
CA LEU A 147 -6.79 12.12 10.42
C LEU A 147 -5.77 11.17 9.79
N ASN A 148 -6.22 10.17 9.04
CA ASN A 148 -5.36 9.31 8.22
C ASN A 148 -5.61 9.56 6.73
N VAL A 149 -4.53 9.65 5.95
CA VAL A 149 -4.56 9.64 4.49
C VAL A 149 -4.35 8.20 4.01
N HIS A 150 -5.45 7.51 3.69
CA HIS A 150 -5.41 6.09 3.33
C HIS A 150 -5.53 5.89 1.80
N PRO A 151 -4.54 5.28 1.12
CA PRO A 151 -4.54 5.16 -0.34
C PRO A 151 -5.35 3.97 -0.88
N SER A 152 -6.63 3.94 -0.51
CA SER A 152 -7.64 3.11 -1.17
C SER A 152 -9.05 3.66 -0.91
N CYS A 153 -10.02 3.11 -1.64
CA CYS A 153 -11.45 3.33 -1.37
C CYS A 153 -11.94 2.40 -0.25
N LEU A 154 -11.81 2.85 1.01
CA LEU A 154 -12.35 2.13 2.16
C LEU A 154 -13.87 1.85 1.98
N PRO A 155 -14.35 0.66 2.39
CA PRO A 155 -13.68 -0.31 3.26
C PRO A 155 -12.77 -1.32 2.54
N ARG A 156 -12.59 -1.22 1.23
CA ARG A 156 -11.65 -2.07 0.48
C ARG A 156 -10.21 -1.69 0.86
N TRP A 157 -9.36 -2.70 0.99
CA TRP A 157 -7.93 -2.59 1.28
C TRP A 157 -7.58 -1.87 2.59
N ARG A 158 -8.19 -2.28 3.71
CA ARG A 158 -7.70 -1.91 5.05
C ARG A 158 -6.33 -2.51 5.33
N GLY A 159 -5.44 -1.76 5.96
CA GLY A 159 -4.13 -2.25 6.38
C GLY A 159 -2.96 -1.64 5.64
N PRO A 160 -1.75 -2.21 5.79
CA PRO A 160 -0.51 -1.51 5.51
C PRO A 160 -0.07 -1.44 4.04
N ALA A 161 -0.69 -2.17 3.11
CA ALA A 161 -0.21 -2.26 1.72
C ALA A 161 -1.28 -2.04 0.63
N PRO A 162 -2.21 -1.08 0.76
CA PRO A 162 -3.38 -0.98 -0.11
C PRO A 162 -3.05 -0.77 -1.59
N ILE A 163 -2.03 0.05 -1.90
CA ILE A 163 -1.59 0.33 -3.28
C ILE A 163 -1.10 -0.96 -3.96
N ILE A 164 -0.28 -1.74 -3.25
CA ILE A 164 0.24 -3.01 -3.76
C ILE A 164 -0.90 -3.98 -4.02
N HIS A 165 -1.85 -4.10 -3.08
CA HIS A 165 -2.98 -5.02 -3.24
C HIS A 165 -3.94 -4.60 -4.37
N THR A 166 -4.10 -3.29 -4.60
CA THR A 166 -4.84 -2.74 -5.75
C THR A 166 -4.25 -3.27 -7.06
N VAL A 167 -2.93 -3.16 -7.26
CA VAL A 167 -2.26 -3.63 -8.48
C VAL A 167 -2.25 -5.15 -8.56
N LEU A 168 -1.97 -5.83 -7.45
CA LEU A 168 -1.88 -7.29 -7.36
C LEU A 168 -3.18 -7.98 -7.78
N HIS A 169 -4.33 -7.43 -7.36
CA HIS A 169 -5.65 -8.00 -7.67
C HIS A 169 -6.23 -7.48 -8.99
N GLY A 170 -5.54 -6.56 -9.68
CA GLY A 170 -5.98 -6.00 -10.96
C GLY A 170 -7.24 -5.14 -10.83
N ASP A 171 -7.36 -4.39 -9.74
CA ASP A 171 -8.46 -3.45 -9.57
C ASP A 171 -8.42 -2.39 -10.68
N THR A 172 -9.56 -2.11 -11.30
CA THR A 172 -9.69 -1.11 -12.37
C THR A 172 -10.00 0.29 -11.83
N VAL A 173 -10.38 0.39 -10.56
CA VAL A 173 -10.70 1.63 -9.84
C VAL A 173 -10.10 1.55 -8.45
N THR A 174 -9.51 2.65 -8.01
CA THR A 174 -9.00 2.84 -6.64
C THR A 174 -9.24 4.29 -6.22
N GLY A 175 -8.58 4.76 -5.17
CA GLY A 175 -8.74 6.13 -4.72
C GLY A 175 -8.02 6.43 -3.42
N VAL A 176 -8.35 7.56 -2.82
CA VAL A 176 -7.87 7.95 -1.50
C VAL A 176 -9.04 8.22 -0.58
N THR A 177 -8.87 7.86 0.68
CA THR A 177 -9.81 8.15 1.76
C THR A 177 -9.11 8.97 2.84
N ILE A 178 -9.69 10.14 3.17
CA ILE A 178 -9.37 10.85 4.41
C ILE A 178 -10.36 10.38 5.47
N MET A 179 -9.85 9.80 6.55
CA MET A 179 -10.66 9.25 7.64
C MET A 179 -10.16 9.71 9.00
N GLN A 180 -11.01 9.68 10.02
CA GLN A 180 -10.55 9.73 11.40
C GLN A 180 -10.02 8.35 11.82
N ILE A 181 -8.93 8.30 12.57
CA ILE A 181 -8.48 7.03 13.15
C ILE A 181 -9.28 6.67 14.41
N ARG A 182 -9.16 5.40 14.80
CA ARG A 182 -9.68 4.87 16.06
C ARG A 182 -8.54 4.16 16.81
N PRO A 183 -8.58 4.16 18.16
CA PRO A 183 -7.59 3.41 18.92
C PRO A 183 -7.69 1.91 18.62
N LYS A 184 -6.58 1.18 18.79
CA LYS A 184 -6.49 -0.29 18.76
C LYS A 184 -6.75 -0.99 17.40
N ARG A 185 -7.32 -0.31 16.40
CA ARG A 185 -7.61 -0.89 15.07
C ARG A 185 -7.22 0.05 13.94
N PHE A 186 -6.53 -0.48 12.93
CA PHE A 186 -6.19 0.26 11.72
C PHE A 186 -7.39 0.39 10.76
N ASP A 187 -7.53 1.55 10.15
CA ASP A 187 -8.39 1.79 8.98
C ASP A 187 -9.88 1.45 9.14
N VAL A 188 -10.40 1.55 10.38
CA VAL A 188 -11.83 1.27 10.70
C VAL A 188 -12.65 2.52 11.01
N GLY A 189 -12.03 3.69 11.08
CA GLY A 189 -12.74 4.89 11.52
C GLY A 189 -13.58 5.56 10.43
N PRO A 190 -14.37 6.58 10.79
CA PRO A 190 -15.28 7.25 9.87
C PRO A 190 -14.54 7.91 8.70
N ILE A 191 -15.12 7.79 7.51
CA ILE A 191 -14.68 8.45 6.28
C ILE A 191 -15.16 9.90 6.31
N LEU A 192 -14.24 10.85 6.15
CA LEU A 192 -14.54 12.27 6.01
C LEU A 192 -14.65 12.69 4.55
N LYS A 193 -13.74 12.18 3.72
CA LYS A 193 -13.72 12.42 2.28
C LYS A 193 -13.15 11.20 1.56
N GLN A 194 -13.72 10.87 0.40
CA GLN A 194 -13.23 9.78 -0.44
C GLN A 194 -13.36 10.19 -1.91
N GLU A 195 -12.31 9.99 -2.69
CA GLU A 195 -12.29 10.26 -4.13
C GLU A 195 -11.74 9.03 -4.86
N THR A 196 -12.38 8.68 -5.98
CA THR A 196 -12.03 7.53 -6.81
C THR A 196 -11.30 7.96 -8.08
N ILE A 197 -10.35 7.15 -8.54
CA ILE A 197 -9.69 7.30 -9.83
C ILE A 197 -9.62 5.96 -10.56
N PRO A 198 -9.65 5.94 -11.90
CA PRO A 198 -9.34 4.74 -12.66
C PRO A 198 -7.87 4.34 -12.41
N VAL A 199 -7.62 3.03 -12.31
CA VAL A 199 -6.26 2.47 -12.30
C VAL A 199 -5.80 2.35 -13.75
N PRO A 200 -4.72 3.03 -14.18
CA PRO A 200 -4.23 2.91 -15.54
C PRO A 200 -3.87 1.45 -15.86
N PRO A 201 -4.18 0.96 -17.08
CA PRO A 201 -3.78 -0.37 -17.50
C PRO A 201 -2.27 -0.57 -17.33
N LYS A 202 -1.88 -1.73 -16.80
CA LYS A 202 -0.47 -2.11 -16.56
C LYS A 202 0.31 -1.14 -15.66
N SER A 203 -0.38 -0.36 -14.82
CA SER A 203 0.30 0.49 -13.83
C SER A 203 1.08 -0.34 -12.81
N THR A 204 2.28 0.12 -12.48
CA THR A 204 3.06 -0.38 -11.34
C THR A 204 2.57 0.22 -10.03
N ALA A 205 2.83 -0.44 -8.91
CA ALA A 205 2.50 0.11 -7.59
C ALA A 205 3.19 1.46 -7.34
N LYS A 206 4.40 1.65 -7.86
CA LYS A 206 5.17 2.90 -7.74
C LYS A 206 4.55 4.06 -8.52
N GLU A 207 4.11 3.83 -9.75
CA GLU A 207 3.40 4.84 -10.53
C GLU A 207 2.07 5.20 -9.88
N LEU A 208 1.33 4.20 -9.39
CA LEU A 208 0.06 4.42 -8.71
C LEU A 208 0.25 5.18 -7.39
N GLU A 209 1.31 4.90 -6.63
CA GLU A 209 1.69 5.66 -5.43
C GLU A 209 1.91 7.14 -5.73
N ALA A 210 2.59 7.48 -6.83
CA ALA A 210 2.81 8.86 -7.22
C ALA A 210 1.51 9.60 -7.55
N VAL A 211 0.51 8.93 -8.11
CA VAL A 211 -0.81 9.51 -8.38
C VAL A 211 -1.60 9.67 -7.08
N LEU A 212 -1.69 8.61 -6.27
CA LEU A 212 -2.49 8.60 -5.05
C LEU A 212 -1.93 9.51 -3.95
N SER A 213 -0.62 9.64 -3.83
CA SER A 213 0.02 10.53 -2.85
C SER A 213 -0.33 12.00 -3.09
N ARG A 214 -0.30 12.45 -4.36
CA ARG A 214 -0.71 13.80 -4.75
C ARG A 214 -2.21 14.04 -4.53
N LEU A 215 -3.05 13.08 -4.92
CA LEU A 215 -4.49 13.14 -4.67
C LEU A 215 -4.78 13.25 -3.17
N GLY A 216 -4.17 12.39 -2.35
CA GLY A 216 -4.36 12.37 -0.90
C GLY A 216 -3.88 13.64 -0.21
N ALA A 217 -2.75 14.20 -0.65
CA ALA A 217 -2.26 15.48 -0.16
C ALA A 217 -3.26 16.62 -0.44
N ASN A 218 -3.80 16.70 -1.65
CA ASN A 218 -4.81 17.71 -2.01
C ASN A 218 -6.12 17.53 -1.23
N MET A 219 -6.57 16.29 -1.08
CA MET A 219 -7.77 15.96 -0.30
C MET A 219 -7.60 16.34 1.18
N LEU A 220 -6.43 16.09 1.75
CA LEU A 220 -6.11 16.48 3.13
C LEU A 220 -6.24 17.99 3.32
N ILE A 221 -5.65 18.80 2.44
CA ILE A 221 -5.76 20.26 2.50
C ILE A 221 -7.23 20.70 2.40
N SER A 222 -7.99 20.10 1.47
CA SER A 222 -9.43 20.36 1.32
C SER A 222 -10.23 20.05 2.60
N VAL A 223 -9.90 18.96 3.32
CA VAL A 223 -10.53 18.63 4.60
C VAL A 223 -10.13 19.62 5.68
N LEU A 224 -8.85 20.01 5.76
CA LEU A 224 -8.38 20.98 6.77
C LEU A 224 -9.02 22.36 6.60
N LYS A 225 -9.29 22.81 5.36
CA LYS A 225 -10.00 24.07 5.11
C LYS A 225 -11.40 24.11 5.73
N ASN A 226 -12.07 22.95 5.86
CA ASN A 226 -13.43 22.82 6.40
C ASN A 226 -13.49 21.74 7.48
N LEU A 227 -12.50 21.71 8.40
CA LEU A 227 -12.30 20.58 9.31
C LEU A 227 -13.52 20.28 10.21
N PRO A 228 -14.12 21.25 10.91
CA PRO A 228 -15.29 20.96 11.76
C PRO A 228 -16.48 20.39 10.98
N GLU A 229 -16.75 20.95 9.79
CA GLU A 229 -17.82 20.48 8.92
C GLU A 229 -17.52 19.08 8.35
N SER A 230 -16.29 18.84 7.91
CA SER A 230 -15.85 17.53 7.38
C SER A 230 -16.01 16.43 8.43
N LEU A 231 -15.73 16.75 9.70
CA LEU A 231 -15.93 15.84 10.83
C LEU A 231 -17.41 15.56 11.11
N ASN A 232 -18.23 16.61 11.12
CA ASN A 232 -19.68 16.49 11.30
C ASN A 232 -20.34 15.65 10.19
N ASN A 233 -19.83 15.76 8.97
CA ASN A 233 -20.30 15.00 7.81
C ASN A 233 -19.67 13.60 7.69
N GLY A 234 -18.77 13.22 8.60
CA GLY A 234 -18.07 11.95 8.59
C GLY A 234 -19.03 10.75 8.69
N ARG A 235 -18.80 9.73 7.85
CA ARG A 235 -19.68 8.55 7.75
C ARG A 235 -18.95 7.30 8.19
N GLN A 236 -19.65 6.43 8.93
CA GLN A 236 -19.11 5.11 9.24
C GLN A 236 -18.90 4.31 7.95
N GLN A 237 -17.85 3.50 7.92
CA GLN A 237 -17.60 2.63 6.77
C GLN A 237 -18.71 1.58 6.65
N PRO A 238 -19.18 1.27 5.43
CA PRO A 238 -20.14 0.20 5.22
C PRO A 238 -19.52 -1.17 5.60
N PRO A 239 -20.33 -2.14 6.05
CA PRO A 239 -19.86 -3.50 6.31
C PRO A 239 -19.57 -4.27 5.02
N GLU A 240 -20.28 -3.98 3.93
CA GLU A 240 -20.05 -4.61 2.62
C GLU A 240 -18.76 -4.11 1.96
N GLY A 241 -18.07 -5.00 1.21
CA GLY A 241 -16.87 -4.65 0.45
C GLY A 241 -15.58 -4.55 1.27
N MET A 242 -15.62 -4.92 2.56
CA MET A 242 -14.44 -4.94 3.43
C MET A 242 -13.42 -5.97 2.94
N THR A 243 -12.20 -5.51 2.66
CA THR A 243 -11.05 -6.38 2.37
C THR A 243 -9.80 -5.89 3.11
N TYR A 244 -8.77 -6.73 3.18
CA TYR A 244 -7.53 -6.43 3.88
C TYR A 244 -6.34 -6.47 2.94
N ALA A 245 -5.42 -5.53 3.10
CA ALA A 245 -4.17 -5.39 2.38
C ALA A 245 -2.99 -5.65 3.33
N PRO A 246 -2.73 -6.91 3.72
CA PRO A 246 -1.66 -7.26 4.64
C PRO A 246 -0.28 -6.92 4.09
N LYS A 247 0.69 -6.79 4.99
CA LYS A 247 2.09 -6.50 4.64
C LYS A 247 2.63 -7.60 3.72
N ILE A 248 3.29 -7.18 2.64
CA ILE A 248 3.95 -8.07 1.70
C ILE A 248 5.14 -8.77 2.36
N SER A 249 5.31 -10.05 2.05
CA SER A 249 6.41 -10.87 2.54
C SER A 249 7.25 -11.40 1.37
N ALA A 250 8.45 -11.91 1.66
CA ALA A 250 9.24 -12.62 0.65
C ALA A 250 8.49 -13.82 0.05
N GLY A 251 7.58 -14.44 0.81
CA GLY A 251 6.73 -15.53 0.28
C GLY A 251 5.74 -15.06 -0.78
N THR A 252 5.35 -13.78 -0.77
CA THR A 252 4.47 -13.21 -1.80
C THR A 252 5.17 -13.16 -3.16
N SER A 253 6.50 -13.07 -3.21
CA SER A 253 7.24 -13.00 -4.48
C SER A 253 7.53 -14.37 -5.10
N CYS A 254 7.15 -15.47 -4.44
CA CYS A 254 7.34 -16.82 -4.99
C CYS A 254 6.28 -17.10 -6.06
N ILE A 255 6.74 -17.40 -7.27
CA ILE A 255 5.85 -17.78 -8.38
C ILE A 255 5.38 -19.22 -8.18
N ILE A 256 4.07 -19.43 -8.33
CA ILE A 256 3.39 -20.71 -8.34
C ILE A 256 3.00 -21.00 -9.80
N TRP A 257 3.93 -21.56 -10.57
CA TRP A 257 3.80 -21.74 -12.02
C TRP A 257 2.56 -22.53 -12.40
N GLU A 258 2.23 -23.57 -11.62
CA GLU A 258 1.12 -24.47 -11.89
C GLU A 258 -0.26 -23.81 -11.68
N GLU A 259 -0.32 -22.70 -10.92
CA GLU A 259 -1.59 -22.06 -10.53
C GLU A 259 -1.79 -20.68 -11.14
N GLN A 260 -0.69 -19.99 -11.47
CA GLN A 260 -0.72 -18.59 -11.88
C GLN A 260 -0.71 -18.41 -13.41
N THR A 261 -1.63 -17.58 -13.88
CA THR A 261 -1.67 -17.10 -15.26
C THR A 261 -0.50 -16.16 -15.55
N SER A 262 -0.17 -15.99 -16.83
CA SER A 262 0.82 -14.99 -17.27
C SER A 262 0.48 -13.59 -16.76
N GLU A 263 -0.80 -13.18 -16.81
CA GLU A 263 -1.26 -11.88 -16.31
C GLU A 263 -1.22 -11.77 -14.78
N GLU A 264 -1.46 -12.85 -14.04
CA GLU A 264 -1.27 -12.87 -12.58
C GLU A 264 0.19 -12.65 -12.20
N ILE A 265 1.13 -13.26 -12.93
CA ILE A 265 2.56 -13.06 -12.72
C ILE A 265 2.96 -11.62 -13.08
N PHE A 266 2.44 -11.05 -14.17
CA PHE A 266 2.71 -9.65 -14.50
C PHE A 266 2.10 -8.68 -13.47
N ARG A 267 0.89 -8.93 -12.95
CA ARG A 267 0.33 -8.14 -11.84
C ARG A 267 1.21 -8.21 -10.61
N LEU A 268 1.67 -9.41 -10.25
CA LEU A 268 2.60 -9.60 -9.14
C LEU A 268 3.90 -8.81 -9.38
N TYR A 269 4.49 -8.92 -10.56
CA TYR A 269 5.70 -8.19 -10.95
C TYR A 269 5.50 -6.66 -10.84
N ARG A 270 4.42 -6.12 -11.41
CA ARG A 270 4.10 -4.69 -11.33
C ARG A 270 3.79 -4.22 -9.91
N ALA A 271 3.25 -5.10 -9.07
CA ALA A 271 2.87 -4.77 -7.69
C ALA A 271 4.08 -4.74 -6.74
N ILE A 272 5.06 -5.65 -6.91
CA ILE A 272 6.15 -5.81 -5.93
C ILE A 272 7.56 -5.90 -6.51
N GLY A 273 7.75 -6.00 -7.83
CA GLY A 273 9.03 -6.29 -8.47
C GLY A 273 10.13 -5.29 -8.15
N ASP A 274 9.78 -4.00 -8.01
CA ASP A 274 10.69 -2.93 -7.61
C ASP A 274 11.20 -3.06 -6.16
N ILE A 275 10.46 -3.77 -5.31
CA ILE A 275 10.74 -3.93 -3.87
C ILE A 275 11.35 -5.30 -3.59
N ILE A 276 10.78 -6.34 -4.19
CA ILE A 276 11.14 -7.73 -4.01
C ILE A 276 11.07 -8.41 -5.38
N PRO A 277 12.22 -8.77 -5.98
CA PRO A 277 12.24 -9.56 -7.20
C PRO A 277 11.45 -10.86 -7.05
N LEU A 278 10.77 -11.28 -8.12
CA LEU A 278 10.04 -12.54 -8.13
C LEU A 278 11.00 -13.73 -8.08
N GLN A 279 10.59 -14.78 -7.39
CA GLN A 279 11.44 -15.90 -7.04
C GLN A 279 10.85 -17.22 -7.53
N THR A 280 11.74 -18.10 -7.97
CA THR A 280 11.44 -19.47 -8.36
C THR A 280 12.64 -20.35 -8.02
N LEU A 281 12.54 -21.66 -8.28
CA LEU A 281 13.66 -22.59 -8.18
C LEU A 281 14.22 -22.91 -9.57
N TRP A 282 15.54 -23.04 -9.66
CA TRP A 282 16.28 -23.62 -10.76
C TRP A 282 17.27 -24.64 -10.20
N MET A 283 17.14 -25.92 -10.57
CA MET A 283 17.98 -27.01 -10.04
C MET A 283 18.14 -26.94 -8.51
N ASP A 284 17.02 -26.89 -7.79
CA ASP A 284 16.92 -26.77 -6.31
C ASP A 284 17.51 -25.50 -5.69
N ASN A 285 17.98 -24.54 -6.50
CA ASN A 285 18.49 -23.26 -6.04
C ASN A 285 17.47 -22.15 -6.28
N THR A 286 17.29 -21.26 -5.30
CA THR A 286 16.48 -20.05 -5.49
C THR A 286 17.11 -19.18 -6.56
N ILE A 287 16.32 -18.85 -7.58
CA ILE A 287 16.67 -17.90 -8.64
C ILE A 287 15.63 -16.78 -8.63
N LYS A 288 16.10 -15.54 -8.85
CA LYS A 288 15.23 -14.37 -9.00
C LYS A 288 15.05 -14.07 -10.49
N LEU A 289 13.83 -13.75 -10.88
CA LEU A 289 13.52 -13.26 -12.22
C LEU A 289 13.57 -11.74 -12.21
N LEU A 290 14.24 -11.18 -13.21
CA LEU A 290 14.43 -9.75 -13.39
C LEU A 290 13.96 -9.39 -14.80
N ASP A 291 13.51 -8.14 -14.98
CA ASP A 291 13.19 -7.59 -16.29
C ASP A 291 12.18 -8.45 -17.08
N LEU A 292 11.02 -8.69 -16.46
CA LEU A 292 9.92 -9.42 -17.10
C LEU A 292 9.34 -8.59 -18.25
N VAL A 293 9.09 -9.26 -19.38
CA VAL A 293 8.54 -8.66 -20.60
C VAL A 293 7.39 -9.50 -21.15
N GLU A 294 6.37 -8.83 -21.68
CA GLU A 294 5.25 -9.49 -22.36
C GLU A 294 5.71 -10.20 -23.63
N VAL A 295 5.09 -11.35 -23.91
CA VAL A 295 5.39 -12.15 -25.09
C VAL A 295 4.36 -11.85 -26.18
N ASN A 296 4.82 -11.28 -27.28
CA ASN A 296 3.96 -10.97 -28.42
C ASN A 296 3.58 -12.23 -29.21
N SER A 297 2.43 -12.20 -29.88
CA SER A 297 1.92 -13.32 -30.69
C SER A 297 2.90 -13.79 -31.77
N SER A 298 3.75 -12.90 -32.30
CA SER A 298 4.78 -13.23 -33.28
C SER A 298 5.87 -14.15 -32.71
N VAL A 299 6.17 -14.03 -31.42
CA VAL A 299 7.14 -14.91 -30.73
C VAL A 299 6.52 -16.29 -30.51
N LEU A 300 5.24 -16.34 -30.14
CA LEU A 300 4.50 -17.60 -29.92
C LEU A 300 4.22 -18.38 -31.21
N ALA A 301 4.30 -17.73 -32.37
CA ALA A 301 4.14 -18.38 -33.67
C ALA A 301 5.40 -19.14 -34.14
N ASP A 302 6.50 -19.13 -33.38
CA ASP A 302 7.70 -19.89 -33.72
C ASP A 302 7.39 -21.40 -33.75
N PRO A 303 7.59 -22.11 -34.88
CA PRO A 303 7.36 -23.55 -35.01
C PRO A 303 8.09 -24.40 -33.95
N LYS A 304 9.17 -23.88 -33.35
CA LYS A 304 9.90 -24.56 -32.27
C LYS A 304 9.12 -24.61 -30.95
N LEU A 305 8.13 -23.74 -30.76
CA LEU A 305 7.26 -23.72 -29.59
C LEU A 305 6.06 -24.66 -29.71
N THR A 306 5.62 -24.98 -30.94
CA THR A 306 4.36 -25.69 -31.21
C THR A 306 4.47 -27.21 -31.22
N GLY A 307 5.67 -27.77 -31.05
CA GLY A 307 5.94 -29.22 -31.13
C GLY A 307 6.41 -29.90 -29.83
N GLN A 308 6.56 -29.17 -28.72
CA GLN A 308 7.02 -29.72 -27.44
C GLN A 308 5.88 -29.81 -26.43
N ALA A 309 5.79 -30.93 -25.70
CA ALA A 309 4.94 -31.03 -24.51
C ALA A 309 5.51 -30.11 -23.41
N VAL A 310 4.99 -28.90 -23.32
CA VAL A 310 5.39 -27.89 -22.33
C VAL A 310 4.46 -27.94 -21.13
N ILE A 311 5.07 -28.00 -19.96
CA ILE A 311 4.39 -27.88 -18.65
C ILE A 311 4.74 -26.53 -18.01
N PRO A 312 3.94 -26.03 -17.06
CA PRO A 312 4.27 -24.80 -16.35
C PRO A 312 5.69 -24.81 -15.77
N GLY A 313 6.38 -23.67 -15.93
CA GLY A 313 7.79 -23.48 -15.59
C GLY A 313 8.78 -23.90 -16.68
N SER A 314 8.34 -24.55 -17.77
CA SER A 314 9.23 -24.89 -18.90
C SER A 314 9.87 -23.65 -19.50
N ILE A 315 11.17 -23.72 -19.83
CA ILE A 315 11.97 -22.58 -20.28
C ILE A 315 12.46 -22.82 -21.70
N ILE A 316 12.27 -21.84 -22.59
CA ILE A 316 12.77 -21.87 -23.95
C ILE A 316 13.53 -20.57 -24.22
N TYR A 317 14.79 -20.67 -24.65
CA TYR A 317 15.54 -19.49 -25.06
C TYR A 317 15.14 -19.09 -26.48
N HIS A 318 14.60 -17.88 -26.63
CA HIS A 318 14.23 -17.32 -27.92
C HIS A 318 15.36 -16.42 -28.45
N LYS A 319 16.08 -16.91 -29.45
CA LYS A 319 17.35 -16.33 -29.94
C LYS A 319 17.18 -14.93 -30.53
N GLN A 320 16.06 -14.68 -31.21
CA GLN A 320 15.81 -13.44 -31.96
C GLN A 320 15.58 -12.26 -31.03
N SER A 321 14.85 -12.45 -29.93
CA SER A 321 14.62 -11.42 -28.92
C SER A 321 15.56 -11.51 -27.73
N GLN A 322 16.41 -12.53 -27.66
CA GLN A 322 17.35 -12.79 -26.57
C GLN A 322 16.68 -12.81 -25.18
N ILE A 323 15.56 -13.52 -25.06
CA ILE A 323 14.83 -13.69 -23.80
C ILE A 323 14.60 -15.16 -23.47
N LEU A 324 14.38 -15.45 -22.20
CA LEU A 324 13.84 -16.73 -21.75
C LEU A 324 12.31 -16.65 -21.79
N LEU A 325 11.69 -17.49 -22.62
CA LEU A 325 10.25 -17.74 -22.58
C LEU A 325 9.98 -18.76 -21.49
N VAL A 326 9.08 -18.42 -20.57
CA VAL A 326 8.68 -19.32 -19.49
C VAL A 326 7.18 -19.60 -19.56
N CYS A 327 6.84 -20.89 -19.66
CA CYS A 327 5.46 -21.35 -19.72
C CYS A 327 4.79 -21.15 -18.36
N CYS A 328 3.60 -20.56 -18.33
CA CYS A 328 2.82 -20.39 -17.11
C CYS A 328 1.64 -21.37 -17.11
N LYS A 329 0.67 -21.22 -16.20
CA LYS A 329 -0.59 -21.97 -16.27
C LYS A 329 -1.31 -21.69 -17.60
N ASP A 330 -1.28 -20.44 -18.04
CA ASP A 330 -1.69 -20.03 -19.37
C ASP A 330 -0.65 -19.12 -20.02
N GLY A 331 -0.51 -19.24 -21.34
CA GLY A 331 0.43 -18.41 -22.09
C GLY A 331 1.87 -18.50 -21.59
N TRP A 332 2.59 -17.40 -21.76
CA TRP A 332 4.02 -17.30 -21.57
C TRP A 332 4.41 -15.93 -21.05
N ILE A 333 5.48 -15.89 -20.26
CA ILE A 333 6.18 -14.65 -19.90
C ILE A 333 7.59 -14.67 -20.51
N GLY A 334 8.11 -13.48 -20.81
CA GLY A 334 9.51 -13.30 -21.19
C GLY A 334 10.32 -12.81 -20.00
N VAL A 335 11.57 -13.28 -19.89
CA VAL A 335 12.52 -12.87 -18.86
C VAL A 335 13.84 -12.50 -19.54
N GLN A 336 14.27 -11.24 -19.38
CA GLN A 336 15.52 -10.78 -20.00
C GLN A 336 16.75 -11.09 -19.15
N SER A 337 16.60 -11.11 -17.82
CA SER A 337 17.71 -11.44 -16.93
C SER A 337 17.26 -12.20 -15.68
N VAL A 338 18.19 -12.94 -15.09
CA VAL A 338 17.95 -13.73 -13.88
C VAL A 338 19.10 -13.54 -12.91
N MET A 339 18.84 -13.70 -11.62
CA MET A 339 19.88 -13.63 -10.58
C MET A 339 19.92 -14.93 -9.78
N LEU A 340 21.05 -15.64 -9.94
CA LEU A 340 21.49 -16.75 -9.07
C LEU A 340 22.50 -16.19 -8.05
N LYS A 341 23.80 -16.46 -8.26
CA LYS A 341 24.92 -15.85 -7.51
C LYS A 341 25.28 -14.45 -8.04
N LYS A 342 25.08 -14.24 -9.33
CA LYS A 342 25.25 -12.98 -10.06
C LYS A 342 24.09 -12.81 -11.03
N THR A 343 23.88 -11.59 -11.51
CA THR A 343 22.96 -11.33 -12.62
C THR A 343 23.50 -11.96 -13.89
N LEU A 344 22.64 -12.65 -14.62
CA LEU A 344 22.90 -13.27 -15.91
C LEU A 344 21.86 -12.77 -16.90
N THR A 345 22.29 -12.39 -18.10
CA THR A 345 21.35 -12.18 -19.20
C THR A 345 20.70 -13.52 -19.60
N ALA A 346 19.57 -13.48 -20.29
CA ALA A 346 18.95 -14.67 -20.87
C ALA A 346 19.93 -15.47 -21.74
N THR A 347 20.80 -14.77 -22.50
CA THR A 347 21.85 -15.38 -23.33
C THR A 347 22.91 -16.09 -22.47
N ASP A 348 23.39 -15.45 -21.40
CA ASP A 348 24.37 -16.05 -20.48
C ASP A 348 23.79 -17.28 -19.78
N PHE A 349 22.52 -17.18 -19.36
CA PHE A 349 21.80 -18.28 -18.75
C PHE A 349 21.64 -19.44 -19.75
N TYR A 350 21.27 -19.15 -21.00
CA TYR A 350 21.19 -20.16 -22.03
C TYR A 350 22.54 -20.87 -22.25
N ASN A 351 23.61 -20.10 -22.45
CA ASN A 351 24.94 -20.66 -22.71
C ASN A 351 25.45 -21.53 -21.55
N GLY A 352 25.19 -21.12 -20.30
CA GLY A 352 25.69 -21.84 -19.11
C GLY A 352 24.80 -22.98 -18.61
N TYR A 353 23.49 -22.97 -18.93
CA TYR A 353 22.53 -23.87 -18.29
C TYR A 353 21.55 -24.58 -19.24
N LEU A 354 21.23 -24.00 -20.40
CA LEU A 354 20.23 -24.57 -21.33
C LEU A 354 20.84 -25.11 -22.63
N HIS A 355 22.08 -24.75 -22.96
CA HIS A 355 22.72 -25.18 -24.20
C HIS A 355 22.75 -26.73 -24.28
N PRO A 356 22.45 -27.36 -25.43
CA PRO A 356 22.36 -28.82 -25.54
C PRO A 356 23.61 -29.58 -25.06
N TRP A 357 24.78 -28.96 -25.17
CA TRP A 357 26.04 -29.52 -24.63
C TRP A 357 25.98 -29.72 -23.11
N HIS A 358 25.45 -28.76 -22.37
CA HIS A 358 25.30 -28.86 -20.90
C HIS A 358 24.21 -29.86 -20.51
N GLN A 359 23.11 -29.94 -21.26
CA GLN A 359 22.04 -30.90 -20.99
C GLN A 359 22.50 -32.35 -21.20
N LYS A 360 23.40 -32.62 -22.16
CA LYS A 360 23.96 -33.96 -22.40
C LYS A 360 25.02 -34.38 -21.38
N ASN A 361 25.76 -33.42 -20.83
CA ASN A 361 26.88 -33.68 -19.91
C ASN A 361 26.51 -33.57 -18.42
N SER A 362 25.32 -33.05 -18.10
CA SER A 362 24.81 -33.03 -16.73
C SER A 362 24.01 -34.29 -16.47
N GLN A 363 24.14 -34.91 -15.29
CA GLN A 363 23.25 -35.98 -14.82
C GLN A 363 21.84 -35.46 -14.45
N ALA A 364 21.47 -34.26 -14.91
CA ALA A 364 20.23 -33.61 -14.53
C ALA A 364 19.05 -34.29 -15.21
N HIS A 365 18.03 -34.64 -14.42
CA HIS A 365 16.81 -35.24 -14.95
C HIS A 365 16.06 -34.20 -15.81
N PRO A 366 15.45 -34.55 -16.96
CA PRO A 366 14.73 -33.58 -17.80
C PRO A 366 13.67 -32.75 -17.07
N SER A 367 13.07 -33.30 -16.00
CA SER A 367 12.10 -32.61 -15.12
C SER A 367 12.71 -31.54 -14.21
N GLN A 368 14.04 -31.49 -14.08
CA GLN A 368 14.80 -30.48 -13.32
C GLN A 368 15.24 -29.29 -14.18
N CYS A 369 15.19 -29.41 -15.51
CA CYS A 369 15.54 -28.35 -16.47
C CYS A 369 14.38 -27.38 -16.73
N ARG A 370 13.66 -27.01 -15.67
CA ARG A 370 12.56 -26.03 -15.69
C ARG A 370 12.59 -25.16 -14.44
N PHE A 371 11.90 -24.03 -14.47
CA PHE A 371 11.61 -23.32 -13.25
C PHE A 371 10.55 -24.05 -12.44
N GLN A 372 10.79 -24.21 -11.14
CA GLN A 372 9.90 -24.92 -10.23
C GLN A 372 9.39 -23.98 -9.14
N THR A 373 8.15 -24.18 -8.72
CA THR A 373 7.50 -23.38 -7.68
C THR A 373 8.30 -23.41 -6.37
N LEU A 374 8.73 -22.23 -5.90
CA LEU A 374 9.39 -22.09 -4.61
C LEU A 374 8.35 -22.06 -3.50
N ARG A 375 8.24 -23.13 -2.72
CA ARG A 375 7.40 -23.16 -1.52
C ARG A 375 8.23 -22.84 -0.28
N LEU A 376 8.16 -21.60 0.19
CA LEU A 376 8.78 -21.25 1.48
C LEU A 376 8.07 -21.99 2.63
N PRO A 377 8.82 -22.57 3.58
CA PRO A 377 8.23 -23.24 4.72
C PRO A 377 7.43 -22.25 5.56
N THR A 378 6.19 -22.62 5.91
CA THR A 378 5.34 -21.77 6.75
C THR A 378 5.97 -21.56 8.13
N LYS A 379 5.67 -20.45 8.81
CA LYS A 379 6.17 -20.18 10.18
C LYS A 379 5.90 -21.34 11.17
N LYS A 380 4.82 -22.12 10.96
CA LYS A 380 4.54 -23.36 11.72
C LYS A 380 5.58 -24.47 11.45
N GLN A 381 5.97 -24.68 10.19
CA GLN A 381 6.98 -25.67 9.83
C GLN A 381 8.39 -25.28 10.29
N GLN A 382 8.72 -23.97 10.31
CA GLN A 382 9.99 -23.48 10.86
C GLN A 382 10.08 -23.66 12.39
N LYS A 383 8.98 -23.48 13.14
CA LYS A 383 8.92 -23.81 14.58
C LYS A 383 9.06 -25.32 14.81
N GLY A 384 8.38 -26.15 14.02
CA GLY A 384 8.49 -27.62 14.11
C GLY A 384 9.91 -28.12 13.84
N LYS A 385 10.60 -27.60 12.81
CA LYS A 385 12.00 -27.94 12.54
C LYS A 385 12.96 -27.51 13.65
N LYS A 386 12.74 -26.33 14.28
CA LYS A 386 13.53 -25.92 15.45
C LYS A 386 13.32 -26.83 16.66
N ILE A 387 12.09 -27.28 16.92
CA ILE A 387 11.80 -28.20 18.03
C ILE A 387 12.43 -29.57 17.80
N VAL A 388 12.36 -30.10 16.58
CA VAL A 388 12.98 -31.40 16.23
C VAL A 388 14.51 -31.32 16.27
N ALA A 389 15.12 -30.22 15.77
CA ALA A 389 16.57 -30.02 15.86
C ALA A 389 17.05 -29.88 17.31
N MET A 390 16.25 -29.25 18.19
CA MET A 390 16.57 -29.09 19.60
C MET A 390 16.39 -30.40 20.39
N GLN A 391 15.50 -31.30 19.97
CA GLN A 391 15.35 -32.65 20.55
C GLN A 391 16.43 -33.64 20.07
N GLN A 392 17.05 -33.41 18.91
CA GLN A 392 18.16 -34.22 18.40
C GLN A 392 19.53 -33.85 18.99
N CYS A 393 19.67 -32.67 19.62
CA CYS A 393 20.88 -32.29 20.35
C CYS A 393 20.85 -32.67 21.85
N ILE A 394 19.82 -33.37 22.33
CA ILE A 394 19.69 -33.82 23.75
C ILE A 394 19.72 -35.37 23.83
N LYS A 395 20.45 -36.04 22.95
CA LYS A 395 20.75 -37.48 23.10
C LYS A 395 22.22 -37.75 22.85
#